data_AF-L0JA94-F1
#
_entry.id   AF-L0JA94-F1
#
_cell.length_a   1.000
_cell.length_b   1.000
_cell.length_c   1.000
_cell.angle_alpha   90.00
_cell.angle_beta   90.00
_cell.angle_gamma   90.00
#
_symmetry.space_group_name_H-M   'P 1'
#
loop_
_entity.id
_entity.type
_entity.pdbx_description
1 polymer ?
#
loop_
_entity_poly.entity_id
_entity_poly.type
_entity_poly.pdbx_seq_one_letter_code
_entity_poly.pdbx_strand_id
1 'polypeptide(L)'
;MRTPHLLASACTTSDPEARYHQAELALWQELTRSYAEYPQIWQSLEEGAMVLGEELDELWDEIRANHIGRARAEAAQVGAMALRFDADLYQQSGSARQRGRVAADEARAVLKATGPQGRLFASSHEAFGFLKREYDALWSAVRFDEPAQPMAGRVAALSVRFIAEITGATTPLAVSVR
;
A
#
# COMPACT_ATOMS: atom_id res chain seq x y z
N MET A 1 -19.40 -45.71 8.57
CA MET A 1 -18.16 -44.93 8.73
C MET A 1 -17.80 -44.31 7.38
N ARG A 2 -17.98 -43.00 7.22
CA ARG A 2 -17.58 -42.23 6.03
C ARG A 2 -16.54 -41.21 6.49
N THR A 3 -15.32 -41.32 5.96
CA THR A 3 -14.22 -40.40 6.24
C THR A 3 -14.40 -39.14 5.39
N PRO A 4 -14.38 -37.93 5.98
CA PRO A 4 -14.29 -36.68 5.24
C PRO A 4 -12.82 -36.28 5.08
N HIS A 5 -12.31 -36.26 3.85
CA HIS A 5 -11.07 -35.57 3.52
C HIS A 5 -11.46 -34.40 2.60
N LEU A 6 -11.63 -33.20 3.15
CA LEU A 6 -10.58 -32.18 3.20
C LEU A 6 -9.81 -32.08 1.87
N LEU A 7 -10.46 -31.49 0.88
CA LEU A 7 -9.81 -30.87 -0.27
C LEU A 7 -10.25 -29.40 -0.37
N ALA A 8 -10.15 -28.70 0.76
CA ALA A 8 -10.14 -27.24 0.77
C ALA A 8 -8.70 -26.79 1.01
N SER A 9 -8.26 -25.83 0.19
CA SER A 9 -7.16 -24.91 0.44
C SER A 9 -5.73 -25.40 0.17
N ALA A 10 -5.37 -25.57 -1.11
CA ALA A 10 -3.96 -25.67 -1.53
C ALA A 10 -3.61 -24.91 -2.83
N CYS A 11 -4.36 -23.87 -3.21
CA CYS A 11 -4.09 -23.11 -4.44
C CYS A 11 -4.18 -21.57 -4.34
N THR A 12 -4.02 -20.96 -3.15
CA THR A 12 -4.10 -19.49 -3.03
C THR A 12 -2.74 -18.77 -2.94
N THR A 13 -1.61 -19.48 -3.04
CA THR A 13 -0.25 -18.89 -2.96
C THR A 13 0.46 -18.72 -4.31
N SER A 14 -0.12 -19.18 -5.43
CA SER A 14 0.65 -19.38 -6.68
C SER A 14 0.48 -18.30 -7.75
N ASP A 15 -0.49 -17.39 -7.61
CA ASP A 15 -0.76 -16.38 -8.65
C ASP A 15 -0.28 -14.98 -8.20
N PRO A 16 0.80 -14.45 -8.80
CA PRO A 16 1.26 -13.10 -8.56
C PRO A 16 0.17 -12.05 -8.78
N GLU A 17 -0.60 -12.15 -9.86
CA GLU A 17 -1.63 -11.15 -10.20
C GLU A 17 -2.72 -11.12 -9.12
N ALA A 18 -3.10 -12.28 -8.59
CA ALA A 18 -4.04 -12.36 -7.47
C ALA A 18 -3.52 -11.63 -6.21
N ARG A 19 -2.22 -11.73 -5.89
CA ARG A 19 -1.65 -11.04 -4.71
C ARG A 19 -1.70 -9.52 -4.87
N TYR A 20 -1.36 -9.03 -6.05
CA TYR A 20 -1.44 -7.60 -6.37
C TYR A 20 -2.88 -7.10 -6.33
N HIS A 21 -3.82 -7.85 -6.90
CA HIS A 21 -5.24 -7.52 -6.82
C HIS A 21 -5.74 -7.45 -5.37
N GLN A 22 -5.35 -8.40 -4.51
CA GLN A 22 -5.71 -8.37 -3.09
C GLN A 22 -5.10 -7.16 -2.36
N ALA A 23 -3.89 -6.77 -2.71
CA ALA A 23 -3.25 -5.57 -2.15
C ALA A 23 -4.00 -4.29 -2.55
N GLU A 24 -4.40 -4.16 -3.81
CA GLU A 24 -5.21 -3.02 -4.27
C GLU A 24 -6.58 -2.97 -3.58
N LEU A 25 -7.22 -4.13 -3.36
CA LEU A 25 -8.46 -4.22 -2.60
C LEU A 25 -8.28 -3.77 -1.14
N ALA A 26 -7.14 -4.10 -0.52
CA ALA A 26 -6.83 -3.66 0.85
C ALA A 26 -6.73 -2.13 0.94
N LEU A 27 -5.99 -1.49 0.02
CA LEU A 27 -5.94 -0.02 -0.08
C LEU A 27 -7.33 0.58 -0.30
N TRP A 28 -8.13 -0.02 -1.18
CA TRP A 28 -9.48 0.47 -1.46
C TRP A 28 -10.42 0.37 -0.24
N GLN A 29 -10.29 -0.69 0.55
CA GLN A 29 -11.03 -0.87 1.80
C GLN A 29 -10.65 0.19 2.83
N GLU A 30 -9.35 0.45 3.01
CA GLU A 30 -8.88 1.49 3.93
C GLU A 30 -9.26 2.89 3.44
N LEU A 31 -9.19 3.18 2.14
CA LEU A 31 -9.68 4.44 1.56
C LEU A 31 -11.18 4.63 1.83
N THR A 32 -11.97 3.58 1.63
CA THR A 32 -13.42 3.63 1.89
C THR A 32 -13.72 3.85 3.38
N ARG A 33 -12.96 3.20 4.27
CA ARG A 33 -13.07 3.41 5.72
C ARG A 33 -12.71 4.85 6.09
N SER A 34 -11.60 5.35 5.57
CA SER A 34 -11.11 6.72 5.82
C SER A 34 -12.14 7.76 5.40
N TYR A 35 -12.80 7.62 4.25
CA TYR A 35 -13.89 8.52 3.86
C TYR A 35 -15.14 8.43 4.75
N ALA A 36 -15.40 7.27 5.35
CA ALA A 36 -16.53 7.12 6.26
C ALA A 36 -16.25 7.75 7.63
N GLU A 37 -15.02 7.62 8.13
CA GLU A 37 -14.60 8.14 9.43
C GLU A 37 -14.28 9.64 9.38
N TYR A 38 -13.64 10.07 8.29
CA TYR A 38 -13.20 11.44 8.06
C TYR A 38 -13.75 11.93 6.71
N PRO A 39 -15.03 12.34 6.63
CA PRO A 39 -15.66 12.69 5.35
C PRO A 39 -15.18 14.00 4.73
N GLN A 40 -14.43 14.82 5.47
CA GLN A 40 -13.96 16.12 5.03
C GLN A 40 -12.83 15.98 3.99
N ILE A 41 -12.83 16.85 2.99
CA ILE A 41 -11.72 17.00 2.05
C ILE A 41 -10.56 17.69 2.79
N TRP A 42 -9.32 17.21 2.59
CA TRP A 42 -8.12 17.85 3.12
C TRP A 42 -7.99 19.28 2.60
N GLN A 43 -7.54 20.20 3.46
CA GLN A 43 -7.51 21.63 3.20
C GLN A 43 -6.17 22.10 2.62
N SER A 44 -5.09 21.34 2.80
CA SER A 44 -3.80 21.66 2.20
C SER A 44 -2.94 20.42 1.87
N LEU A 45 -1.93 20.65 1.02
CA LEU A 45 -0.91 19.66 0.69
C LEU A 45 -0.07 19.28 1.92
N GLU A 46 0.23 20.23 2.81
CA GLU A 46 0.95 19.95 4.05
C GLU A 46 0.14 19.08 5.00
N GLU A 47 -1.16 19.34 5.16
CA GLU A 47 -2.05 18.48 5.96
C GLU A 47 -2.02 17.05 5.44
N GLY A 48 -2.27 16.85 4.14
CA GLY A 48 -2.29 15.52 3.54
C GLY A 48 -0.94 14.81 3.62
N ALA A 49 0.17 15.55 3.44
CA ALA A 49 1.51 14.98 3.55
C ALA A 49 1.84 14.59 5.00
N MET A 50 1.44 15.39 5.99
CA MET A 50 1.67 15.08 7.40
C MET A 50 0.89 13.84 7.85
N VAL A 51 -0.39 13.70 7.45
CA VAL A 51 -1.19 12.51 7.74
C VAL A 51 -0.57 11.27 7.08
N LEU A 52 -0.14 11.37 5.81
CA LEU A 52 0.57 10.28 5.15
C LEU A 52 1.89 9.92 5.84
N GLY A 53 2.60 10.91 6.40
CA GLY A 53 3.83 10.71 7.16
C GLY A 53 3.60 9.93 8.46
N GLU A 54 2.50 10.18 9.15
CA GLU A 54 2.10 9.45 10.36
C GLU A 54 1.92 7.95 10.08
N GLU A 55 1.15 7.61 9.04
CA GLU A 55 0.97 6.21 8.63
C GLU A 55 2.29 5.51 8.26
N LEU A 56 3.24 6.28 7.71
CA LEU A 56 4.54 5.76 7.34
C LEU A 56 5.40 5.46 8.58
N ASP A 57 5.33 6.30 9.62
CA ASP A 57 6.00 6.06 10.90
C ASP A 57 5.38 4.83 11.61
N GLU A 58 4.06 4.66 11.57
CA GLU A 58 3.39 3.47 12.12
C GLU A 58 3.79 2.19 11.37
N LEU A 59 3.85 2.24 10.04
CA LEU A 59 4.40 1.14 9.23
C LEU A 59 5.82 0.79 9.66
N TRP A 60 6.66 1.78 9.89
CA TRP A 60 8.04 1.56 10.31
C TRP A 60 8.12 0.87 11.67
N ASP A 61 7.29 1.29 12.62
CA ASP A 61 7.21 0.69 13.95
C ASP A 61 6.84 -0.79 13.89
N GLU A 62 5.87 -1.17 13.08
CA GLU A 62 5.47 -2.57 12.90
C GLU A 62 6.53 -3.41 12.18
N ILE A 63 7.29 -2.81 11.25
CA ILE A 63 8.44 -3.47 10.60
C ILE A 63 9.55 -3.73 11.61
N ARG A 64 9.92 -2.71 12.41
CA ARG A 64 10.96 -2.85 13.44
C ARG A 64 10.60 -3.86 14.51
N ALA A 65 9.32 -3.95 14.84
CA ALA A 65 8.79 -4.93 15.77
C ALA A 65 8.54 -6.32 15.15
N ASN A 66 8.88 -6.51 13.87
CA ASN A 66 8.74 -7.77 13.13
C ASN A 66 7.28 -8.30 13.05
N HIS A 67 6.31 -7.39 13.07
CA HIS A 67 4.89 -7.73 12.99
C HIS A 67 4.39 -7.61 11.55
N ILE A 68 4.87 -8.51 10.68
CA ILE A 68 4.60 -8.44 9.23
C ILE A 68 3.10 -8.36 8.88
N GLY A 69 2.23 -9.02 9.64
CA GLY A 69 0.78 -8.92 9.45
C GLY A 69 0.25 -7.50 9.67
N ARG A 70 0.70 -6.83 10.75
CA ARG A 70 0.34 -5.44 11.04
C ARG A 70 1.01 -4.46 10.08
N ALA A 71 2.29 -4.67 9.76
CA ALA A 71 2.98 -3.87 8.75
C ALA A 71 2.25 -3.88 7.39
N ARG A 72 1.61 -4.98 7.00
CA ARG A 72 0.78 -5.01 5.78
C ARG A 72 -0.53 -4.22 5.94
N ALA A 73 -1.09 -4.15 7.13
CA ALA A 73 -2.25 -3.29 7.42
C ALA A 73 -1.84 -1.82 7.35
N GLU A 74 -0.72 -1.43 8.00
CA GLU A 74 -0.22 -0.05 7.93
C GLU A 74 0.17 0.35 6.52
N ALA A 75 0.77 -0.55 5.73
CA ALA A 75 1.03 -0.28 4.31
C ALA A 75 -0.27 -0.01 3.52
N ALA A 76 -1.39 -0.63 3.89
CA ALA A 76 -2.68 -0.33 3.28
C ALA A 76 -3.20 1.05 3.67
N GLN A 77 -2.98 1.47 4.93
CA GLN A 77 -3.31 2.82 5.40
C GLN A 77 -2.44 3.88 4.70
N VAL A 78 -1.11 3.69 4.62
CA VAL A 78 -0.19 4.53 3.83
C VAL A 78 -0.67 4.66 2.39
N GLY A 79 -1.01 3.54 1.76
CA GLY A 79 -1.50 3.54 0.38
C GLY A 79 -2.83 4.28 0.24
N ALA A 80 -3.77 4.09 1.17
CA ALA A 80 -5.04 4.80 1.19
C ALA A 80 -4.88 6.30 1.40
N MET A 81 -3.99 6.74 2.29
CA MET A 81 -3.71 8.16 2.52
C MET A 81 -3.03 8.79 1.32
N ALA A 82 -2.16 8.07 0.61
CA ALA A 82 -1.59 8.54 -0.65
C ALA A 82 -2.64 8.67 -1.77
N LEU A 83 -3.59 7.73 -1.87
CA LEU A 83 -4.72 7.87 -2.79
C LEU A 83 -5.62 9.05 -2.41
N ARG A 84 -5.82 9.27 -1.11
CA ARG A 84 -6.62 10.38 -0.61
C ARG A 84 -5.94 11.73 -0.86
N PHE A 85 -4.61 11.80 -0.76
CA PHE A 85 -3.82 12.97 -1.12
C PHE A 85 -4.13 13.44 -2.54
N ASP A 86 -4.05 12.54 -3.51
CA ASP A 86 -4.41 12.84 -4.90
C ASP A 86 -5.90 13.15 -5.03
N ALA A 87 -6.77 12.28 -4.51
CA ALA A 87 -8.22 12.39 -4.67
C ALA A 87 -8.84 13.65 -4.05
N ASP A 88 -8.33 14.13 -2.92
CA ASP A 88 -8.89 15.28 -2.22
C ASP A 88 -8.23 16.59 -2.65
N LEU A 89 -6.96 16.58 -3.07
CA LEU A 89 -6.19 17.80 -3.36
C LEU A 89 -5.97 18.09 -4.84
N TYR A 90 -6.07 17.09 -5.72
CA TYR A 90 -5.84 17.25 -7.16
C TYR A 90 -7.08 16.97 -8.02
N GLN A 91 -8.03 16.17 -7.52
CA GLN A 91 -9.24 15.83 -8.26
C GLN A 91 -10.38 16.83 -7.95
N GLN A 92 -10.74 17.67 -8.91
CA GLN A 92 -11.64 18.82 -8.68
C GLN A 92 -13.13 18.49 -8.80
N SER A 93 -13.51 17.27 -9.21
CA SER A 93 -14.91 16.95 -9.52
C SER A 93 -15.29 15.51 -9.20
N GLY A 94 -16.60 15.30 -9.00
CA GLY A 94 -17.16 13.98 -8.69
C GLY A 94 -17.22 13.66 -7.21
N SER A 95 -17.90 12.56 -6.90
CA SER A 95 -17.97 12.00 -5.54
C SER A 95 -16.61 11.52 -5.05
N ALA A 96 -16.41 11.43 -3.73
CA ALA A 96 -15.18 10.90 -3.12
C ALA A 96 -14.77 9.54 -3.72
N ARG A 97 -15.77 8.67 -3.97
CA ARG A 97 -15.56 7.37 -4.63
C ARG A 97 -15.02 7.50 -6.06
N GLN A 98 -15.49 8.48 -6.84
CA GLN A 98 -15.00 8.70 -8.20
C GLN A 98 -13.58 9.23 -8.20
N ARG A 99 -13.28 10.22 -7.34
CA ARG A 99 -11.93 10.78 -7.19
C ARG A 99 -10.93 9.73 -6.72
N GLY A 100 -11.29 8.93 -5.72
CA GLY A 100 -10.47 7.81 -5.26
C GLY A 100 -10.21 6.75 -6.34
N ARG A 101 -11.16 6.51 -7.26
CA ARG A 101 -10.93 5.61 -8.40
C ARG A 101 -9.91 6.18 -9.38
N VAL A 102 -10.00 7.46 -9.70
CA VAL A 102 -9.02 8.13 -10.57
C VAL A 102 -7.63 8.01 -9.96
N ALA A 103 -7.46 8.35 -8.68
CA ALA A 103 -6.19 8.21 -7.98
C ALA A 103 -5.66 6.77 -7.98
N ALA A 104 -6.55 5.78 -7.78
CA ALA A 104 -6.16 4.36 -7.81
C ALA A 104 -5.71 3.90 -9.21
N ASP A 105 -6.37 4.37 -10.26
CA ASP A 105 -5.98 4.07 -11.65
C ASP A 105 -4.63 4.73 -12.00
N GLU A 106 -4.39 5.97 -11.53
CA GLU A 106 -3.09 6.65 -11.68
C GLU A 106 -1.97 5.90 -10.94
N ALA A 107 -2.19 5.47 -9.70
CA ALA A 107 -1.24 4.65 -8.95
C ALA A 107 -0.96 3.31 -9.64
N ARG A 108 -1.99 2.63 -10.16
CA ARG A 108 -1.84 1.37 -10.91
C ARG A 108 -1.01 1.57 -12.18
N ALA A 109 -1.17 2.70 -12.88
CA ALA A 109 -0.42 2.98 -14.10
C ALA A 109 1.10 3.06 -13.87
N VAL A 110 1.55 3.49 -12.68
CA VAL A 110 2.97 3.60 -12.34
C VAL A 110 3.51 2.40 -11.55
N LEU A 111 2.68 1.41 -11.21
CA LEU A 111 3.03 0.25 -10.38
C LEU A 111 4.31 -0.46 -10.82
N LYS A 112 4.38 -0.85 -12.10
CA LYS A 112 5.52 -1.62 -12.65
C LYS A 112 6.81 -0.80 -12.73
N ALA A 113 6.70 0.52 -12.82
CA ALA A 113 7.83 1.43 -12.94
C ALA A 113 8.39 1.87 -11.58
N THR A 114 7.68 1.61 -10.47
CA THR A 114 8.03 2.13 -9.14
C THR A 114 8.72 1.07 -8.29
N GLY A 115 9.83 1.43 -7.62
CA GLY A 115 10.63 0.52 -6.78
C GLY A 115 11.75 -0.20 -7.53
N PRO A 116 12.25 -1.34 -7.01
CA PRO A 116 13.29 -2.11 -7.69
C PRO A 116 12.76 -2.68 -9.01
N GLN A 117 13.54 -2.53 -10.07
CA GLN A 117 13.16 -2.93 -11.43
C GLN A 117 13.45 -4.40 -11.68
N GLY A 118 12.49 -5.12 -12.26
CA GLY A 118 12.65 -6.51 -12.68
C GLY A 118 12.79 -7.53 -11.54
N ARG A 119 12.57 -7.12 -10.29
CA ARG A 119 12.60 -8.03 -9.13
C ARG A 119 11.66 -7.59 -8.02
N LEU A 120 11.38 -8.54 -7.13
CA LEU A 120 10.67 -8.29 -5.87
C LEU A 120 11.59 -7.60 -4.85
N PHE A 121 10.98 -7.04 -3.81
CA PHE A 121 11.69 -6.63 -2.61
C PHE A 121 12.37 -7.81 -1.93
N ALA A 122 13.59 -7.59 -1.44
CA ALA A 122 14.37 -8.55 -0.69
C ALA A 122 13.90 -8.65 0.77
N SER A 123 13.29 -7.59 1.32
CA SER A 123 12.80 -7.55 2.70
C SER A 123 11.78 -6.43 2.92
N SER A 124 11.09 -6.47 4.05
CA SER A 124 10.22 -5.38 4.51
C SER A 124 10.98 -4.07 4.72
N HIS A 125 12.24 -4.13 5.15
CA HIS A 125 13.10 -2.96 5.34
C HIS A 125 13.49 -2.32 4.01
N GLU A 126 13.80 -3.12 2.98
CA GLU A 126 14.05 -2.58 1.65
C GLU A 126 12.79 -1.92 1.09
N ALA A 127 11.64 -2.60 1.19
CA ALA A 127 10.36 -2.07 0.72
C ALA A 127 10.01 -0.72 1.41
N PHE A 128 10.22 -0.64 2.72
CA PHE A 128 10.08 0.60 3.48
C PHE A 128 11.03 1.70 2.99
N GLY A 129 12.30 1.38 2.72
CA GLY A 129 13.26 2.36 2.21
C GLY A 129 12.83 3.00 0.89
N PHE A 130 12.21 2.21 -0.01
CA PHE A 130 11.61 2.75 -1.23
C PHE A 130 10.38 3.62 -0.95
N LEU A 131 9.48 3.19 -0.06
CA LEU A 131 8.31 3.98 0.36
C LEU A 131 8.74 5.33 0.95
N LYS A 132 9.67 5.31 1.90
CA LYS A 132 10.20 6.51 2.55
C LYS A 132 10.83 7.48 1.55
N ARG A 133 11.55 6.97 0.55
CA ARG A 133 12.12 7.80 -0.51
C ARG A 133 11.05 8.52 -1.33
N GLU A 134 9.98 7.83 -1.75
CA GLU A 134 8.91 8.48 -2.52
C GLU A 134 8.10 9.45 -1.66
N TYR A 135 7.91 9.15 -0.37
CA TYR A 135 7.33 10.10 0.59
C TYR A 135 8.21 11.34 0.76
N ASP A 136 9.52 11.19 0.90
CA ASP A 136 10.43 12.33 1.01
C ASP A 136 10.43 13.19 -0.25
N ALA A 137 10.28 12.57 -1.43
CA ALA A 137 10.10 13.29 -2.68
C ALA A 137 8.74 14.04 -2.73
N LEU A 138 7.67 13.42 -2.24
CA LEU A 138 6.37 14.07 -2.08
C LEU A 138 6.49 15.28 -1.15
N TRP A 139 7.05 15.09 0.04
CA TRP A 139 7.24 16.15 1.01
C TRP A 139 8.09 17.29 0.45
N SER A 140 9.19 16.97 -0.23
CA SER A 140 10.01 17.97 -0.92
C SER A 140 9.17 18.78 -1.91
N ALA A 141 8.39 18.12 -2.77
CA ALA A 141 7.56 18.84 -3.74
C ALA A 141 6.53 19.75 -3.07
N VAL A 142 5.87 19.28 -2.00
CA VAL A 142 4.96 20.13 -1.19
C VAL A 142 5.70 21.33 -0.63
N ARG A 143 6.91 21.16 -0.10
CA ARG A 143 7.70 22.23 0.51
C ARG A 143 8.22 23.28 -0.48
N PHE A 144 8.33 22.93 -1.75
CA PHE A 144 8.86 23.79 -2.81
C PHE A 144 7.81 24.14 -3.87
N ASP A 145 6.51 23.95 -3.57
CA ASP A 145 5.38 24.24 -4.47
C ASP A 145 5.48 23.54 -5.84
N GLU A 146 6.08 22.34 -5.87
CA GLU A 146 6.16 21.49 -7.06
C GLU A 146 4.98 20.51 -7.13
N PRO A 147 4.63 19.97 -8.31
CA PRO A 147 3.54 19.00 -8.44
C PRO A 147 3.82 17.71 -7.63
N ALA A 148 3.12 17.53 -6.50
CA ALA A 148 3.30 16.39 -5.60
C ALA A 148 2.50 15.14 -5.99
N GLN A 149 1.48 15.29 -6.85
CA GLN A 149 0.60 14.21 -7.32
C GLN A 149 1.34 12.97 -7.84
N PRO A 150 2.39 13.08 -8.70
CA PRO A 150 3.08 11.90 -9.20
C PRO A 150 3.76 11.07 -8.10
N MET A 151 4.23 11.72 -7.03
CA MET A 151 4.87 11.03 -5.91
C MET A 151 3.83 10.35 -5.02
N ALA A 152 2.65 10.94 -4.86
CA ALA A 152 1.53 10.28 -4.16
C ALA A 152 1.13 8.97 -4.87
N GLY A 153 1.00 9.00 -6.20
CA GLY A 153 0.75 7.78 -6.99
C GLY A 153 1.83 6.72 -6.82
N ARG A 154 3.11 7.13 -6.70
CA ARG A 154 4.23 6.20 -6.45
C ARG A 154 4.23 5.63 -5.03
N VAL A 155 3.88 6.42 -4.01
CA VAL A 155 3.70 5.91 -2.64
C VAL A 155 2.60 4.86 -2.62
N ALA A 156 1.43 5.15 -3.20
CA ALA A 156 0.33 4.19 -3.30
C ALA A 156 0.74 2.91 -4.06
N ALA A 157 1.46 3.03 -5.18
CA ALA A 157 1.99 1.90 -5.93
C ALA A 157 2.95 1.03 -5.11
N LEU A 158 3.86 1.66 -4.34
CA LEU A 158 4.79 0.92 -3.49
C LEU A 158 4.09 0.27 -2.30
N SER A 159 3.01 0.85 -1.78
CA SER A 159 2.18 0.21 -0.77
C SER A 159 1.53 -1.07 -1.29
N VAL A 160 1.00 -1.04 -2.53
CA VAL A 160 0.49 -2.25 -3.20
C VAL A 160 1.59 -3.31 -3.31
N ARG A 161 2.78 -2.92 -3.79
CA ARG A 161 3.93 -3.84 -3.88
C ARG A 161 4.33 -4.38 -2.51
N PHE A 162 4.38 -3.55 -1.47
CA PHE A 162 4.72 -3.97 -0.11
C PHE A 162 3.77 -5.10 0.35
N ILE A 163 2.45 -4.88 0.24
CA ILE A 163 1.44 -5.86 0.70
C ILE A 163 1.49 -7.16 -0.12
N ALA A 164 1.74 -7.06 -1.43
CA ALA A 164 1.76 -8.20 -2.34
C ALA A 164 3.03 -9.04 -2.21
N GLU A 165 4.18 -8.40 -2.01
CA GLU A 165 5.51 -9.03 -2.06
C GLU A 165 6.02 -9.44 -0.68
N ILE A 166 5.71 -8.66 0.36
CA ILE A 166 6.12 -8.97 1.73
C ILE A 166 5.09 -9.91 2.35
N THR A 167 5.41 -11.20 2.30
CA THR A 167 4.62 -12.25 2.94
C THR A 167 5.26 -12.61 4.29
N GLY A 168 4.44 -12.90 5.31
CA GLY A 168 4.96 -13.46 6.55
C GLY A 168 5.70 -14.76 6.23
N ALA A 169 6.92 -14.91 6.74
CA ALA A 169 7.77 -16.07 6.46
C ALA A 169 6.97 -17.37 6.64
N THR A 170 6.63 -18.02 5.52
CA THR A 170 6.28 -19.43 5.58
C THR A 170 7.62 -20.14 5.67
N THR A 171 8.10 -20.36 6.90
CA THR A 171 9.22 -21.27 7.13
C THR A 171 8.87 -22.58 6.42
N PRO A 172 9.63 -23.03 5.41
CA PRO A 172 9.40 -24.36 4.89
C PRO A 172 9.71 -25.31 6.04
N LEU A 173 8.68 -26.00 6.55
CA LEU A 173 8.86 -27.14 7.41
C LEU A 173 9.68 -28.15 6.61
N ALA A 174 10.99 -28.16 6.83
CA ALA A 174 11.86 -29.21 6.36
C ALA A 174 11.37 -30.49 7.04
N VAL A 175 10.62 -31.31 6.30
CA VAL A 175 10.30 -32.67 6.69
C VAL A 175 11.63 -33.41 6.72
N SER A 176 12.24 -33.50 7.91
CA SER A 176 13.30 -34.47 8.17
C SER A 176 12.66 -35.85 8.11
N VAL A 177 12.80 -36.50 6.96
CA VAL A 177 12.62 -37.94 6.84
C VAL A 177 13.77 -38.57 7.64
N ARG A 178 13.43 -39.21 8.76
CA ARG A 178 14.32 -40.17 9.44
C ARG A 178 14.07 -41.55 8.88
#